data_AF-A0A7L3B635-F1
#
_entry.id   AF-A0A7L3B635-F1
#
_cell.length_a   1.000
_cell.length_b   1.000
_cell.length_c   1.000
_cell.angle_alpha   90.00
_cell.angle_beta   90.00
_cell.angle_gamma   90.00
#
_symmetry.space_group_name_H-M   'P 1'
#
loop_
_entity.id
_entity.type
_entity.pdbx_description
1 polymer ?
#
loop_
_entity_poly.entity_id
_entity_poly.type
_entity_poly.pdbx_seq_one_letter_code
_entity_poly.pdbx_strand_id
1 'polypeptide(L)'
;EKVHSCDQERQSALEEARQNPREGIVIPECAPGGLYKPVQCHQSTGYCWCVLVDTGRPLPGTSTRYETPVCESDARSKSTEIDDPFKDRELPGCPEGKKVEFITSLLDALTTDMVQAINSAAPTGGGRFSEPDPSHTLEERVVHWYFSQLDNNSSNDINKRELKPFKRYVKKKAKPKKCARRFTDYCDLNKDKSISLQELKGCLGVSKEGGECLSFLLHENKSLTWSYSKLR
;
A
#
# COMPACT_ATOMS: atom_id res chain seq x y z
N GLU A 1 -12.81 -3.88 2.59
CA GLU A 1 -14.00 -3.57 1.77
C GLU A 1 -13.55 -2.87 0.50
N LYS A 2 -14.18 -3.14 -0.64
CA LYS A 2 -14.00 -2.33 -1.85
C LYS A 2 -14.78 -1.04 -1.65
N VAL A 3 -14.11 0.11 -1.69
CA VAL A 3 -14.78 1.41 -1.64
C VAL A 3 -15.51 1.61 -2.98
N HIS A 4 -16.83 1.69 -2.93
CA HIS A 4 -17.65 1.96 -4.12
C HIS A 4 -17.78 3.46 -4.33
N SER A 5 -17.83 3.88 -5.60
CA SER A 5 -18.11 5.29 -5.93
C SER A 5 -19.55 5.62 -5.54
N CYS A 6 -19.80 6.87 -5.12
CA CYS A 6 -21.14 7.33 -4.77
C CYS A 6 -22.15 7.09 -5.90
N ASP A 7 -21.75 7.29 -7.17
CA ASP A 7 -22.65 7.09 -8.31
C ASP A 7 -23.07 5.62 -8.46
N GLN A 8 -22.16 4.68 -8.16
CA GLN A 8 -22.45 3.24 -8.19
C GLN A 8 -23.42 2.85 -7.08
N GLU A 9 -23.17 3.30 -5.84
CA GLU A 9 -24.05 3.02 -4.71
C GLU A 9 -25.42 3.67 -4.89
N ARG A 10 -25.46 4.89 -5.44
CA ARG A 10 -26.71 5.59 -5.76
C ARG A 10 -27.55 4.82 -6.77
N GLN A 11 -26.93 4.28 -7.83
CA GLN A 11 -27.64 3.50 -8.83
C GLN A 11 -28.19 2.19 -8.24
N SER A 12 -27.37 1.50 -7.44
CA SER A 12 -27.79 0.28 -6.73
C SER A 12 -28.97 0.55 -5.79
N ALA A 13 -28.88 1.60 -4.96
CA ALA A 13 -29.93 1.98 -4.02
C ALA A 13 -31.23 2.39 -4.73
N LEU A 14 -31.16 3.02 -5.91
CA LEU A 14 -32.32 3.35 -6.72
C LEU A 14 -33.01 2.11 -7.28
N GLU A 15 -32.24 1.11 -7.72
CA GLU A 15 -32.77 -0.16 -8.21
C GLU A 15 -33.43 -0.96 -7.09
N GLU A 16 -32.80 -1.00 -5.91
CA GLU A 16 -33.35 -1.64 -4.72
C GLU A 16 -34.63 -0.95 -4.25
N ALA A 17 -34.65 0.38 -4.21
CA ALA A 17 -35.86 1.14 -3.86
C ALA A 17 -37.04 0.89 -4.83
N ARG A 18 -36.76 0.59 -6.11
CA ARG A 18 -37.78 0.19 -7.08
C ARG A 18 -38.31 -1.22 -6.82
N GLN A 19 -37.46 -2.14 -6.41
CA GLN A 19 -37.83 -3.52 -6.11
C GLN A 19 -38.54 -3.65 -4.76
N ASN A 20 -38.10 -2.88 -3.76
CA ASN A 20 -38.59 -2.91 -2.37
C ASN A 20 -39.06 -1.52 -1.88
N PRO A 21 -40.17 -0.98 -2.39
CA PRO A 21 -40.62 0.38 -2.03
C PRO A 21 -40.98 0.57 -0.54
N ARG A 22 -41.17 -0.51 0.20
CA ARG A 22 -41.59 -0.49 1.62
C ARG A 22 -40.43 -0.43 2.61
N GLU A 23 -39.20 -0.66 2.17
CA GLU A 23 -38.04 -0.79 3.06
C GLU A 23 -37.38 0.55 3.44
N GLY A 24 -37.80 1.66 2.82
CA GLY A 24 -37.25 2.98 3.15
C GLY A 24 -35.75 3.07 2.83
N ILE A 25 -35.36 2.54 1.66
CA ILE A 25 -33.97 2.54 1.19
C ILE A 25 -33.43 3.97 1.11
N VAL A 26 -32.28 4.20 1.73
CA VAL A 26 -31.60 5.50 1.72
C VAL A 26 -30.82 5.62 0.42
N ILE A 27 -31.12 6.65 -0.37
CA ILE A 27 -30.41 6.94 -1.62
C ILE A 27 -29.33 7.98 -1.32
N PRO A 28 -28.04 7.68 -1.52
CA PRO A 28 -26.96 8.63 -1.26
C PRO A 28 -26.99 9.79 -2.26
N GLU A 29 -26.60 10.97 -1.77
CA GLU A 29 -26.39 12.17 -2.55
C GLU A 29 -24.92 12.33 -2.94
N CYS A 30 -24.67 12.44 -4.24
CA CYS A 30 -23.32 12.55 -4.78
C CYS A 30 -22.95 13.99 -5.15
N ALA A 31 -21.68 14.32 -4.95
CA ALA A 31 -21.06 15.56 -5.40
C ALA A 31 -20.50 15.38 -6.83
N PRO A 32 -20.23 16.48 -7.57
CA PRO A 32 -19.52 16.39 -8.84
C PRO A 32 -18.17 15.68 -8.66
N GLY A 33 -17.88 14.70 -9.52
CA GLY A 33 -16.66 13.88 -9.41
C GLY A 33 -16.85 12.53 -8.71
N GLY A 34 -18.09 12.13 -8.41
CA GLY A 34 -18.43 10.76 -7.96
C GLY A 34 -18.13 10.47 -6.48
N LEU A 35 -17.83 11.53 -5.71
CA LEU A 35 -17.70 11.52 -4.26
C LEU A 35 -19.07 11.70 -3.57
N TYR A 36 -19.15 11.36 -2.29
CA TYR A 36 -20.32 11.62 -1.46
C TYR A 36 -20.39 13.10 -1.10
N LYS A 37 -21.61 13.66 -1.09
CA LYS A 37 -21.81 14.95 -0.41
C LYS A 37 -21.51 14.81 1.08
N PRO A 38 -20.87 15.81 1.72
CA PRO A 38 -20.54 15.76 3.15
C PRO A 38 -21.75 15.55 4.05
N VAL A 39 -22.92 16.07 3.66
CA VAL A 39 -24.20 15.85 4.34
C VAL A 39 -25.00 14.82 3.56
N GLN A 40 -25.54 13.82 4.25
CA GLN A 40 -26.52 12.88 3.74
C GLN A 40 -27.81 12.98 4.55
N CYS A 41 -28.96 12.90 3.88
CA CYS A 41 -30.26 13.04 4.50
C CYS A 41 -31.22 11.92 4.10
N HIS A 42 -31.88 11.32 5.09
CA HIS A 42 -32.98 10.41 4.87
C HIS A 42 -34.32 11.16 4.87
N GLN A 43 -34.81 11.47 3.67
CA GLN A 43 -35.99 12.33 3.47
C GLN A 43 -37.26 11.84 4.19
N SER A 44 -37.48 10.53 4.28
CA SER A 44 -38.70 9.96 4.90
C SER A 44 -38.74 10.12 6.42
N THR A 45 -37.57 10.11 7.08
CA THR A 45 -37.44 10.16 8.54
C THR A 45 -37.03 11.53 9.06
N GLY A 46 -36.54 12.39 8.16
CA GLY A 46 -36.05 13.72 8.46
C GLY A 46 -34.66 13.74 9.12
N TYR A 47 -33.94 12.61 9.16
CA TYR A 47 -32.59 12.56 9.72
C TYR A 47 -31.54 12.99 8.70
N CYS A 48 -30.57 13.79 9.12
CA CYS A 48 -29.39 14.15 8.35
C CYS A 48 -28.12 13.90 9.17
N TRP A 49 -27.05 13.46 8.54
CA TRP A 49 -25.77 13.17 9.19
C TRP A 49 -24.60 13.54 8.28
N CYS A 50 -23.42 13.71 8.88
CA CYS A 50 -22.19 13.89 8.12
C CYS A 50 -21.63 12.54 7.70
N VAL A 51 -21.01 12.48 6.53
CA VAL A 51 -20.30 11.29 6.01
C VAL A 51 -18.88 11.63 5.59
N LEU A 52 -18.07 10.58 5.46
CA LEU A 52 -16.77 10.65 4.81
C LEU A 52 -16.96 10.74 3.29
N VAL A 53 -16.39 11.76 2.64
CA VAL A 53 -16.68 12.08 1.22
C VAL A 53 -16.19 11.02 0.23
N ASP A 54 -15.21 10.21 0.63
CA ASP A 54 -14.60 9.15 -0.17
C ASP A 54 -15.29 7.79 -0.02
N THR A 55 -15.85 7.51 1.16
CA THR A 55 -16.40 6.18 1.51
C THR A 55 -17.89 6.18 1.80
N GLY A 56 -18.53 7.35 1.96
CA GLY A 56 -19.95 7.46 2.31
C GLY A 56 -20.30 7.05 3.74
N ARG A 57 -19.30 6.65 4.54
CA ARG A 57 -19.51 6.16 5.91
C ARG A 57 -19.96 7.30 6.83
N PRO A 58 -21.01 7.10 7.65
CA PRO A 58 -21.49 8.10 8.59
C PRO A 58 -20.50 8.41 9.72
N LEU A 59 -20.37 9.69 10.06
CA LEU A 59 -19.60 10.18 11.21
C LEU A 59 -20.44 10.06 12.50
N PRO A 60 -19.96 9.33 13.51
CA PRO A 60 -20.67 9.17 14.78
C PRO A 60 -20.95 10.53 15.46
N GLY A 61 -22.14 10.67 16.04
CA GLY A 61 -22.53 11.88 16.78
C GLY A 61 -22.96 13.08 15.93
N THR A 62 -22.97 12.96 14.60
CA THR A 62 -23.37 14.04 13.68
C THR A 62 -24.83 13.96 13.21
N SER A 63 -25.55 12.92 13.62
CA SER A 63 -26.95 12.72 13.23
C SER A 63 -27.87 13.71 13.93
N THR A 64 -28.62 14.46 13.14
CA THR A 64 -29.58 15.47 13.57
C THR A 64 -30.94 15.19 12.91
N ARG A 65 -32.03 15.68 13.49
CA ARG A 65 -33.39 15.46 12.99
C ARG A 65 -34.05 16.78 12.65
N TYR A 66 -34.57 16.89 11.43
CA TYR A 66 -35.18 18.10 10.86
C TYR A 66 -34.25 19.32 10.76
N GLU A 67 -32.94 19.10 10.92
CA GLU A 67 -31.90 20.12 10.82
C GLU A 67 -30.77 19.58 9.94
N THR A 68 -30.03 20.50 9.31
CA THR A 68 -28.84 20.15 8.51
C THR A 68 -27.60 20.28 9.40
N PRO A 69 -26.82 19.20 9.61
CA PRO A 69 -25.63 19.28 10.44
C PRO A 69 -24.52 20.08 9.75
N VAL A 70 -23.68 20.74 10.53
CA VAL A 70 -22.46 21.40 10.03
C VAL A 70 -21.39 20.34 9.85
N CYS A 71 -21.02 20.05 8.60
CA CYS A 71 -20.00 19.06 8.26
C CYS A 71 -18.74 19.75 7.71
N GLU A 72 -17.59 19.15 7.96
CA GLU A 72 -16.35 19.51 7.28
C GLU A 72 -16.41 19.02 5.82
N SER A 73 -16.22 19.94 4.86
CA SER A 73 -16.41 19.67 3.43
C SER A 73 -15.49 18.58 2.88
N ASP A 74 -14.35 18.38 3.53
CA ASP A 74 -13.26 17.51 3.08
C ASP A 74 -12.97 16.39 4.08
N ALA A 75 -13.93 16.08 4.97
CA ALA A 75 -13.83 14.93 5.85
C ALA A 75 -13.73 13.66 5.00
N ARG A 76 -12.52 13.17 4.79
CA ARG A 76 -12.24 11.89 4.13
C ARG A 76 -12.00 10.86 5.19
N SER A 77 -12.21 9.59 4.86
CA SER A 77 -11.58 8.56 5.63
C SER A 77 -10.12 8.97 5.72
N LYS A 78 -9.65 9.19 6.96
CA LYS A 78 -8.25 8.88 7.19
C LYS A 78 -8.21 7.44 6.76
N SER A 79 -7.74 7.19 5.52
CA SER A 79 -6.91 6.03 5.35
C SER A 79 -6.08 6.08 6.61
N THR A 80 -6.10 5.02 7.38
CA THR A 80 -4.89 4.75 8.08
C THR A 80 -3.83 4.67 6.96
N GLU A 81 -3.30 5.81 6.48
CA GLU A 81 -1.92 6.13 6.78
C GLU A 81 -1.78 5.74 8.26
N ILE A 82 -1.62 4.43 8.49
CA ILE A 82 -0.69 3.92 9.45
C ILE A 82 0.51 4.74 9.06
N ASP A 83 0.69 5.86 9.77
CA ASP A 83 1.72 6.87 9.56
C ASP A 83 2.94 6.06 9.17
N ASP A 84 3.24 5.98 7.86
CA ASP A 84 4.12 4.92 7.38
C ASP A 84 5.43 5.23 8.09
N PRO A 85 5.85 4.39 9.06
CA PRO A 85 6.87 4.85 9.99
C PRO A 85 8.23 5.06 9.29
N PHE A 86 8.32 4.68 8.01
CA PHE A 86 9.47 4.82 7.13
C PHE A 86 9.34 5.97 6.12
N LYS A 87 8.16 6.56 5.88
CA LYS A 87 7.94 7.63 4.89
C LYS A 87 8.80 8.87 5.22
N ASP A 88 8.70 9.39 6.44
CA ASP A 88 9.42 10.59 6.89
C ASP A 88 10.72 10.30 7.64
N ARG A 89 11.04 9.02 7.89
CA ARG A 89 12.23 8.64 8.67
C ARG A 89 13.50 8.76 7.84
N GLU A 90 14.47 9.55 8.30
CA GLU A 90 15.78 9.59 7.64
C GLU A 90 16.60 8.31 7.86
N LEU A 91 17.35 7.90 6.84
CA LEU A 91 18.25 6.75 6.92
C LEU A 91 19.59 7.20 7.53
N PRO A 92 19.92 6.80 8.78
CA PRO A 92 21.08 7.36 9.48
C PRO A 92 22.39 7.08 8.75
N GLY A 93 23.20 8.14 8.56
CA GLY A 93 24.49 8.06 7.88
C GLY A 93 24.43 7.95 6.36
N CYS A 94 23.23 7.96 5.77
CA CYS A 94 23.05 8.15 4.33
C CYS A 94 23.21 9.64 3.97
N PRO A 95 23.82 9.99 2.82
CA PRO A 95 23.83 11.38 2.37
C PRO A 95 22.39 11.90 2.14
N GLU A 96 22.18 13.18 2.39
CA GLU A 96 20.89 13.84 2.20
C GLU A 96 20.40 13.68 0.74
N GLY A 97 19.09 13.43 0.58
CA GLY A 97 18.48 13.17 -0.73
C GLY A 97 18.84 11.84 -1.40
N LYS A 98 19.78 11.05 -0.85
CA LYS A 98 20.18 9.74 -1.44
C LYS A 98 19.41 8.54 -0.91
N LYS A 99 18.54 8.71 0.10
CA LYS A 99 17.72 7.64 0.68
C LYS A 99 16.84 6.97 -0.38
N VAL A 100 16.06 7.76 -1.11
CA VAL A 100 15.10 7.27 -2.11
C VAL A 100 15.83 6.51 -3.22
N GLU A 101 16.86 7.11 -3.82
CA GLU A 101 17.68 6.46 -4.86
C GLU A 101 18.26 5.12 -4.40
N PHE A 102 18.75 5.05 -3.15
CA PHE A 102 19.28 3.82 -2.57
C PHE A 102 18.20 2.75 -2.39
N ILE A 103 17.03 3.11 -1.86
CA ILE A 103 15.91 2.17 -1.65
C ILE A 103 15.40 1.65 -2.98
N THR A 104 15.17 2.53 -3.97
CA THR A 104 14.70 2.15 -5.31
C THR A 104 15.72 1.25 -6.01
N SER A 105 17.01 1.58 -5.95
CA SER A 105 18.07 0.73 -6.52
C SER A 105 18.14 -0.65 -5.87
N LEU A 106 17.88 -0.74 -4.56
CA LEU A 106 17.84 -2.01 -3.87
C LEU A 106 16.62 -2.84 -4.28
N LEU A 107 15.44 -2.23 -4.34
CA LEU A 107 14.22 -2.91 -4.76
C LEU A 107 14.32 -3.41 -6.21
N ASP A 108 14.88 -2.62 -7.12
CA ASP A 108 15.12 -3.02 -8.52
C ASP A 108 16.07 -4.23 -8.63
N ALA A 109 17.12 -4.26 -7.82
CA ALA A 109 18.03 -5.41 -7.76
C ALA A 109 17.34 -6.68 -7.26
N LEU A 110 16.45 -6.56 -6.26
CA LEU A 110 15.64 -7.67 -5.75
C LEU A 110 14.66 -8.18 -6.82
N THR A 111 13.98 -7.25 -7.51
CA THR A 111 13.08 -7.56 -8.62
C THR A 111 13.80 -8.30 -9.73
N THR A 112 14.99 -7.82 -10.11
CA THR A 112 15.83 -8.44 -11.12
C THR A 112 16.20 -9.88 -10.76
N ASP A 113 16.63 -10.13 -9.53
CA ASP A 113 17.01 -11.48 -9.10
C ASP A 113 15.81 -12.42 -9.05
N MET A 114 14.62 -11.95 -8.64
CA MET A 114 13.38 -12.74 -8.69
C MET A 114 13.02 -13.11 -10.14
N VAL A 115 13.03 -12.15 -11.05
CA VAL A 115 12.73 -12.38 -12.47
C VAL A 115 13.74 -13.33 -13.12
N GLN A 116 15.02 -13.20 -12.78
CA GLN A 116 16.05 -14.13 -13.24
C GLN A 116 15.81 -15.55 -12.73
N ALA A 117 15.49 -15.72 -11.44
CA ALA A 117 15.18 -17.01 -10.85
C ALA A 117 14.01 -17.70 -11.59
N ILE A 118 12.94 -16.95 -11.89
CA ILE A 118 11.77 -17.44 -12.62
C ILE A 118 12.15 -17.90 -14.03
N ASN A 119 12.91 -17.09 -14.79
CA ASN A 119 13.29 -17.43 -16.16
C ASN A 119 14.28 -18.60 -16.25
N SER A 120 15.06 -18.83 -15.19
CA SER A 120 16.05 -19.92 -15.14
C SER A 120 15.49 -21.25 -14.64
N ALA A 121 14.31 -21.26 -14.01
CA ALA A 121 13.64 -22.48 -13.59
C ALA A 121 12.88 -23.09 -14.78
N ALA A 122 13.46 -24.12 -15.40
CA ALA A 122 12.76 -24.94 -16.40
C ALA A 122 11.47 -25.56 -15.81
N PRO A 123 10.43 -25.85 -16.62
CA PRO A 123 9.08 -26.19 -16.13
C PRO A 123 8.95 -27.59 -15.50
N THR A 124 10.04 -28.31 -15.30
CA THR A 124 10.03 -29.63 -14.66
C THR A 124 10.08 -29.49 -13.14
N GLY A 125 8.88 -29.34 -12.56
CA GLY A 125 8.44 -29.70 -11.21
C GLY A 125 9.50 -29.81 -10.11
N GLY A 126 9.38 -28.94 -9.10
CA GLY A 126 10.08 -29.18 -7.83
C GLY A 126 10.24 -28.00 -6.89
N GLY A 127 9.32 -27.03 -6.90
CA GLY A 127 9.31 -25.95 -5.93
C GLY A 127 8.01 -25.19 -6.10
N ARG A 128 7.03 -25.49 -5.24
CA ARG A 128 5.72 -24.83 -5.26
C ARG A 128 5.94 -23.33 -5.04
N PHE A 129 5.98 -22.58 -6.12
CA PHE A 129 5.57 -21.19 -6.07
C PHE A 129 4.09 -21.22 -5.67
N SER A 130 3.78 -20.86 -4.43
CA SER A 130 2.41 -20.52 -4.07
C SER A 130 2.06 -19.34 -4.94
N GLU A 131 1.15 -19.55 -5.90
CA GLU A 131 0.67 -18.50 -6.78
C GLU A 131 0.30 -17.29 -5.91
N PRO A 132 1.01 -16.16 -6.03
CA PRO A 132 0.83 -15.04 -5.15
C PRO A 132 -0.56 -14.50 -5.39
N ASP A 133 -1.29 -14.25 -4.30
CA ASP A 133 -2.63 -13.69 -4.33
C ASP A 133 -2.70 -12.55 -5.37
N PRO A 134 -3.62 -12.61 -6.35
CA PRO A 134 -3.76 -11.62 -7.42
C PRO A 134 -4.05 -10.20 -6.92
N SER A 135 -4.23 -10.01 -5.61
CA SER A 135 -4.33 -8.71 -4.96
C SER A 135 -3.00 -8.03 -4.61
N HIS A 136 -1.84 -8.71 -4.71
CA HIS A 136 -0.54 -8.12 -4.37
C HIS A 136 0.14 -7.43 -5.57
N THR A 137 0.79 -6.28 -5.31
CA THR A 137 1.61 -5.58 -6.32
C THR A 137 2.87 -6.38 -6.71
N LEU A 138 3.55 -6.03 -7.80
CA LEU A 138 4.82 -6.69 -8.19
C LEU A 138 5.86 -6.54 -7.08
N GLU A 139 5.95 -5.35 -6.51
CA GLU A 139 6.86 -4.98 -5.44
C GLU A 139 6.60 -5.80 -4.18
N GLU A 140 5.34 -5.98 -3.79
CA GLU A 140 4.99 -6.85 -2.67
C GLU A 140 5.41 -8.29 -2.92
N ARG A 141 5.20 -8.81 -4.14
CA ARG A 141 5.63 -10.18 -4.50
C ARG A 141 7.13 -10.35 -4.40
N VAL A 142 7.90 -9.36 -4.83
CA VAL A 142 9.38 -9.37 -4.73
C VAL A 142 9.82 -9.44 -3.27
N VAL A 143 9.22 -8.62 -2.40
CA VAL A 143 9.57 -8.60 -0.97
C VAL A 143 9.22 -9.93 -0.31
N HIS A 144 8.02 -10.46 -0.57
CA HIS A 144 7.57 -11.76 -0.05
C HIS A 144 8.48 -12.90 -0.51
N TRP A 145 8.83 -12.94 -1.80
CA TRP A 145 9.75 -13.93 -2.35
C TRP A 145 11.12 -13.85 -1.68
N TYR A 146 11.67 -12.65 -1.54
CA TYR A 146 12.98 -12.51 -0.93
C TYR A 146 12.96 -12.82 0.58
N PHE A 147 11.88 -12.45 1.28
CA PHE A 147 11.68 -12.78 2.68
C PHE A 147 11.69 -14.30 2.89
N SER A 148 11.00 -15.07 2.04
CA SER A 148 10.96 -16.53 2.14
C SER A 148 12.31 -17.20 1.84
N GLN A 149 13.20 -16.55 1.09
CA GLN A 149 14.58 -17.05 0.88
C GLN A 149 15.48 -16.82 2.11
N LEU A 150 15.15 -15.84 2.95
CA LEU A 150 15.93 -15.51 4.16
C LEU A 150 15.41 -16.24 5.41
N ASP A 151 14.09 -16.38 5.54
CA ASP A 151 13.40 -17.02 6.69
C ASP A 151 13.47 -18.56 6.59
N ASN A 152 14.66 -19.11 6.78
CA ASN A 152 14.94 -20.54 6.61
C ASN A 152 14.35 -21.40 7.73
N ASN A 153 14.02 -20.82 8.88
CA ASN A 153 13.36 -21.51 9.99
C ASN A 153 11.83 -21.27 10.01
N SER A 154 11.28 -20.55 9.02
CA SER A 154 9.85 -20.24 8.90
C SER A 154 9.27 -19.59 10.16
N SER A 155 10.07 -18.75 10.82
CA SER A 155 9.68 -18.07 12.05
C SER A 155 8.82 -16.83 11.80
N ASN A 156 8.66 -16.41 10.54
CA ASN A 156 8.05 -15.14 10.12
C ASN A 156 8.84 -13.88 10.54
N ASP A 157 10.08 -14.04 11.02
CA ASP A 157 10.98 -12.96 11.41
C ASP A 157 12.43 -13.28 11.04
N ILE A 158 13.10 -12.38 10.34
CA ILE A 158 14.49 -12.59 9.92
C ILE A 158 15.43 -12.23 11.08
N ASN A 159 15.90 -13.22 11.82
CA ASN A 159 16.80 -12.97 12.94
C ASN A 159 18.23 -12.59 12.48
N LYS A 160 19.07 -12.19 13.43
CA LYS A 160 20.47 -11.79 13.18
C LYS A 160 21.33 -12.78 12.37
N ARG A 161 21.06 -14.10 12.45
CA ARG A 161 21.83 -15.12 11.69
C ARG A 161 21.37 -15.16 10.24
N GLU A 162 20.06 -15.15 10.02
CA GLU A 162 19.39 -15.14 8.71
C GLU A 162 19.55 -13.80 7.98
N LEU A 163 19.83 -12.73 8.72
CA LEU A 163 20.06 -11.41 8.14
C LEU A 163 21.46 -11.24 7.52
N LYS A 164 22.40 -12.16 7.79
CA LYS A 164 23.79 -12.04 7.29
C LYS A 164 23.88 -12.04 5.76
N PRO A 165 23.23 -12.97 5.01
CA PRO A 165 23.18 -12.93 3.56
C PRO A 165 22.59 -11.62 3.04
N PHE A 166 21.50 -11.14 3.63
CA PHE A 166 20.87 -9.87 3.23
C PHE A 166 21.81 -8.67 3.42
N LYS A 167 22.49 -8.55 4.57
CA LYS A 167 23.48 -7.47 4.80
C LYS A 167 24.60 -7.48 3.76
N ARG A 168 25.03 -8.65 3.30
CA ARG A 168 26.04 -8.77 2.23
C ARG A 168 25.45 -8.37 0.88
N TYR A 169 24.22 -8.81 0.60
CA TYR A 169 23.48 -8.49 -0.60
C TYR A 169 23.32 -6.98 -0.79
N VAL A 170 22.75 -6.30 0.21
CA VAL A 170 22.51 -4.85 0.20
C VAL A 170 23.80 -4.07 -0.06
N LYS A 171 24.91 -4.45 0.60
CA LYS A 171 26.23 -3.81 0.40
C LYS A 171 26.81 -4.04 -0.99
N LYS A 172 26.47 -5.17 -1.62
CA LYS A 172 26.95 -5.55 -2.96
C LYS A 172 26.15 -4.84 -4.05
N LYS A 173 24.82 -4.88 -3.96
CA LYS A 173 23.91 -4.49 -5.04
C LYS A 173 23.47 -3.04 -4.98
N ALA A 174 23.39 -2.41 -3.80
CA ALA A 174 22.89 -1.05 -3.66
C ALA A 174 24.01 -0.04 -3.27
N LYS A 175 23.90 1.18 -3.79
CA LYS A 175 24.76 2.33 -3.47
C LYS A 175 23.89 3.51 -3.05
N PRO A 176 24.36 4.41 -2.17
CA PRO A 176 25.71 4.49 -1.57
C PRO A 176 26.03 3.43 -0.49
N LYS A 177 27.31 3.05 -0.35
CA LYS A 177 27.76 2.12 0.71
C LYS A 177 27.46 2.63 2.13
N LYS A 178 27.38 3.96 2.31
CA LYS A 178 27.05 4.58 3.60
C LYS A 178 25.62 4.23 4.04
N CYS A 179 24.66 4.30 3.12
CA CYS A 179 23.26 3.90 3.33
C CYS A 179 23.16 2.40 3.63
N ALA A 180 23.83 1.56 2.82
CA ALA A 180 23.88 0.10 3.02
C ALA A 180 24.42 -0.36 4.38
N ARG A 181 25.25 0.45 5.06
CA ARG A 181 25.81 0.09 6.38
C ARG A 181 24.78 0.14 7.48
N ARG A 182 23.80 1.05 7.39
CA ARG A 182 22.77 1.30 8.41
C ARG A 182 21.38 0.85 7.98
N PHE A 183 21.20 0.39 6.76
CA PHE A 183 19.90 0.01 6.22
C PHE A 183 19.15 -1.01 7.07
N THR A 184 19.80 -2.10 7.50
CA THR A 184 19.11 -3.09 8.34
C THR A 184 18.73 -2.56 9.72
N ASP A 185 19.52 -1.64 10.27
CA ASP A 185 19.23 -1.01 11.56
C ASP A 185 18.11 0.05 11.40
N TYR A 186 17.92 0.56 10.18
CA TYR A 186 16.81 1.42 9.82
C TYR A 186 15.52 0.62 9.67
N CYS A 187 15.56 -0.55 9.04
CA CYS A 187 14.41 -1.44 8.90
C CYS A 187 13.87 -1.94 10.25
N ASP A 188 14.75 -2.21 11.22
CA ASP A 188 14.38 -2.64 12.58
C ASP A 188 13.75 -1.46 13.36
N LEU A 189 12.41 -1.44 13.39
CA LEU A 189 11.62 -0.33 13.91
C LEU A 189 11.36 -0.50 15.41
N ASN A 190 11.01 -1.71 15.82
CA ASN A 190 10.77 -2.05 17.22
C ASN A 190 12.07 -2.31 17.99
N LYS A 191 13.24 -2.33 17.31
CA LYS A 191 14.59 -2.52 17.85
C LYS A 191 14.81 -3.89 18.48
N ASP A 192 14.11 -4.91 17.99
CA ASP A 192 14.19 -6.28 18.51
C ASP A 192 15.34 -7.09 17.86
N LYS A 193 16.04 -6.52 16.88
CA LYS A 193 17.16 -7.13 16.11
C LYS A 193 16.74 -8.25 15.16
N SER A 194 15.45 -8.42 14.94
CA SER A 194 14.82 -9.16 13.85
C SER A 194 14.33 -8.15 12.80
N ILE A 195 13.93 -8.66 11.64
CA ILE A 195 13.16 -7.87 10.68
C ILE A 195 11.93 -8.69 10.32
N SER A 196 10.77 -8.17 10.70
CA SER A 196 9.47 -8.72 10.31
C SER A 196 9.16 -8.41 8.84
N LEU A 197 8.20 -9.13 8.26
CA LEU A 197 7.77 -8.87 6.89
C LEU A 197 7.28 -7.42 6.68
N GLN A 198 6.59 -6.85 7.68
CA GLN A 198 6.08 -5.48 7.61
C GLN A 198 7.21 -4.45 7.64
N GLU A 199 8.23 -4.67 8.47
CA GLU A 199 9.42 -3.82 8.51
C GLU A 199 10.22 -3.88 7.21
N LEU A 200 10.37 -5.08 6.63
CA LEU A 200 11.06 -5.22 5.34
C LEU A 200 10.29 -4.51 4.22
N LYS A 201 8.97 -4.66 4.18
CA LYS A 201 8.09 -3.95 3.25
C LYS A 201 8.21 -2.44 3.39
N GLY A 202 8.03 -1.91 4.60
CA GLY A 202 8.10 -0.48 4.86
C GLY A 202 9.47 0.13 4.57
N CYS A 203 10.56 -0.53 4.97
CA CYS A 203 11.90 0.01 4.74
C CYS A 203 12.35 -0.06 3.27
N LEU A 204 11.71 -0.90 2.45
CA LEU A 204 11.85 -0.92 0.99
C LEU A 204 10.86 0.01 0.26
N GLY A 205 9.99 0.71 0.99
CA GLY A 205 8.99 1.62 0.41
C GLY A 205 7.82 0.89 -0.27
N VAL A 206 7.53 -0.34 0.16
CA VAL A 206 6.44 -1.17 -0.36
C VAL A 206 5.29 -1.16 0.65
N SER A 207 4.47 -0.11 0.60
CA SER A 207 3.37 0.09 1.56
C SER A 207 2.02 -0.18 0.91
N LYS A 208 1.05 -0.66 1.71
CA LYS A 208 -0.28 -1.05 1.22
C LYS A 208 -1.13 0.20 0.96
N GLU A 209 -1.47 0.38 -0.32
CA GLU A 209 -2.46 1.28 -0.92
C GLU A 209 -2.37 2.79 -0.59
N GLY A 210 -2.15 3.57 -1.65
CA GLY A 210 -2.48 5.01 -1.72
C GLY A 210 -1.30 5.94 -1.98
N GLY A 211 -0.07 5.53 -1.65
CA GLY A 211 1.14 6.26 -1.99
C GLY A 211 1.74 5.72 -3.28
N GLU A 212 1.96 6.59 -4.26
CA GLU A 212 2.79 6.29 -5.43
C GLU A 212 4.05 5.57 -4.96
N CYS A 213 4.22 4.31 -5.38
CA CYS A 213 5.43 3.57 -5.08
C CYS A 213 6.61 4.43 -5.56
N LEU A 214 7.70 4.53 -4.79
CA LEU A 214 8.86 5.37 -5.12
C LEU A 214 9.47 5.04 -6.51
N SER A 215 9.07 3.92 -7.13
CA SER A 215 9.35 3.58 -8.52
C SER A 215 8.76 4.58 -9.54
N PHE A 216 7.65 5.26 -9.26
CA PHE A 216 7.06 6.25 -10.17
C PHE A 216 7.79 7.61 -10.18
N LEU A 217 8.43 8.00 -9.07
CA LEU A 217 9.08 9.32 -8.94
C LEU A 217 10.45 9.44 -9.65
N LEU A 218 11.00 8.35 -10.20
CA LEU A 218 12.27 8.36 -10.94
C LEU A 218 12.12 8.23 -12.46
N HIS A 219 10.90 8.35 -13.00
CA HIS A 219 10.68 8.32 -14.45
C HIS A 219 11.12 9.61 -15.18
N GLU A 220 11.81 10.54 -14.50
CA GLU A 220 12.35 11.78 -15.08
C GLU A 220 13.88 11.89 -15.07
N ASN A 221 14.63 10.83 -14.72
CA ASN A 221 16.10 10.82 -14.88
C ASN A 221 16.59 9.62 -15.72
N LYS A 222 16.97 9.97 -16.96
CA LYS A 222 17.43 9.11 -18.05
C LYS A 222 18.60 8.21 -17.64
N SER A 223 18.38 6.89 -17.53
CA SER A 223 19.36 5.88 -17.97
C SER A 223 18.87 4.43 -18.05
N LEU A 224 17.62 4.10 -17.68
CA LEU A 224 17.18 2.71 -17.53
C LEU A 224 16.12 2.25 -18.56
N THR A 225 16.06 2.88 -19.73
CA THR A 225 15.11 2.54 -20.81
C THR A 225 15.44 1.22 -21.56
N TRP A 226 16.27 0.33 -21.01
CA TRP A 226 16.72 -0.86 -21.76
C TRP A 226 16.05 -2.19 -21.39
N SER A 227 15.25 -2.25 -20.32
CA SER A 227 14.64 -3.54 -19.90
C SER A 227 13.11 -3.61 -19.96
N TYR A 228 12.39 -2.50 -20.12
CA TYR A 228 10.92 -2.51 -20.16
C TYR A 228 10.31 -2.77 -21.55
N SER A 229 11.08 -2.67 -22.63
CA SER A 229 10.54 -2.82 -24.00
C SER A 229 10.44 -4.27 -24.49
N LYS A 230 10.63 -5.29 -23.64
CA LYS A 230 10.61 -6.71 -24.05
C LYS A 230 9.47 -7.54 -23.43
N LEU A 231 8.50 -6.87 -22.81
CA LEU A 231 7.32 -7.50 -22.19
C LEU A 231 5.99 -6.88 -22.68
N ARG A 232 5.95 -6.43 -23.93
CA ARG A 232 4.71 -6.17 -24.66
C ARG A 232 4.68 -6.99 -25.94
#